data_AF-A0A9Q3BRB1-F1
#
_entry.id   AF-A0A9Q3BRB1-F1
#
_cell.length_a   1.000
_cell.length_b   1.000
_cell.length_c   1.000
_cell.angle_alpha   90.00
_cell.angle_beta   90.00
_cell.angle_gamma   90.00
#
_symmetry.space_group_name_H-M   'P 1'
#
loop_
_entity.id
_entity.type
_entity.pdbx_description
1 polymer ?
#
loop_
_entity_poly.entity_id
_entity_poly.type
_entity_poly.pdbx_seq_one_letter_code
_entity_poly.pdbx_strand_id
1 'polypeptide(L)'
;MYVSYHQYDWNKLFPLSEFAYNNAEHSSTKQSPFFTIYGRNTRFDSIHISQDSPAGKLSIKLQSVQQVVKEELKSAIRRFKKYADINRSIAPYFQPGDKLWLASKNIKTTRPTKKLSKR
;
A
#
# COMPACT_ATOMS: atom_id res chain seq x y z
N MET A 1 -6.40 7.26 -17.23
CA MET A 1 -7.83 7.66 -17.22
C MET A 1 -7.83 9.14 -16.92
N TYR A 2 -8.17 9.99 -17.91
CA TYR A 2 -8.22 11.43 -17.72
C TYR A 2 -9.66 11.82 -17.37
N VAL A 3 -9.82 12.60 -16.31
CA VAL A 3 -11.08 13.29 -15.98
C VAL A 3 -11.33 14.35 -17.07
N SER A 4 -12.59 14.68 -17.36
CA SER A 4 -12.91 15.74 -18.34
C SER A 4 -12.14 17.04 -18.06
N TYR A 5 -11.97 17.89 -19.08
CA TYR A 5 -11.24 19.17 -18.98
C TYR A 5 -11.69 20.04 -17.79
N HIS A 6 -12.96 19.91 -17.37
CA HIS A 6 -13.54 20.65 -16.25
C HIS A 6 -13.64 19.87 -14.92
N GLN A 7 -13.12 18.63 -14.85
CA GLN A 7 -13.02 17.80 -13.65
C GLN A 7 -14.36 17.41 -12.96
N TYR A 8 -15.51 17.56 -13.62
CA TYR A 8 -16.83 17.35 -12.99
C TYR A 8 -17.37 15.92 -13.05
N ASP A 9 -16.72 15.01 -13.77
CA ASP A 9 -17.19 13.65 -14.07
C ASP A 9 -16.45 12.55 -13.29
N TRP A 10 -15.65 12.91 -12.29
CA TRP A 10 -14.89 11.96 -11.47
C TRP A 10 -15.80 10.92 -10.79
N ASN A 11 -17.02 11.31 -10.40
CA ASN A 11 -18.02 10.43 -9.80
C ASN A 11 -18.52 9.34 -10.76
N LYS A 12 -18.64 9.66 -12.06
CA LYS A 12 -19.01 8.68 -13.11
C LYS A 12 -17.88 7.73 -13.42
N LEU A 13 -16.64 8.19 -13.27
CA LEU A 13 -15.43 7.41 -13.49
C LEU A 13 -15.01 6.59 -12.26
N PHE A 14 -15.61 6.83 -11.10
CA PHE A 14 -15.24 6.17 -9.85
C PHE A 14 -15.37 4.64 -9.91
N PRO A 15 -16.49 4.04 -10.37
CA PRO A 15 -16.60 2.58 -10.47
C PRO A 15 -15.57 1.97 -11.44
N LEU A 16 -15.29 2.65 -12.55
CA LEU A 16 -14.31 2.21 -13.53
C LEU A 16 -12.87 2.33 -12.99
N SER A 17 -12.59 3.40 -12.25
CA SER A 17 -11.29 3.62 -11.61
C SER A 17 -11.03 2.61 -10.51
N GLU A 18 -12.03 2.31 -9.68
CA GLU A 18 -11.98 1.27 -8.67
C GLU A 18 -11.75 -0.10 -9.30
N PHE A 19 -12.49 -0.44 -10.36
CA PHE A 19 -12.31 -1.68 -11.11
C PHE A 19 -10.89 -1.79 -11.70
N ALA A 20 -10.40 -0.72 -12.34
CA ALA A 20 -9.06 -0.69 -12.93
C ALA A 20 -7.97 -0.83 -11.86
N TYR A 21 -8.11 -0.14 -10.74
CA TYR A 21 -7.17 -0.20 -9.62
C TYR A 21 -7.13 -1.60 -8.99
N ASN A 22 -8.30 -2.21 -8.76
CA ASN A 22 -8.40 -3.53 -8.14
C ASN A 22 -7.90 -4.68 -9.04
N ASN A 23 -7.86 -4.47 -10.36
CA ASN A 23 -7.32 -5.43 -11.34
C ASN A 23 -5.87 -5.15 -11.75
N ALA A 24 -5.32 -3.98 -11.45
CA ALA A 24 -3.93 -3.66 -11.75
C ALA A 24 -2.96 -4.41 -10.81
N GLU A 25 -1.81 -4.83 -11.35
CA GLU A 25 -0.75 -5.44 -10.55
C GLU A 25 -0.14 -4.42 -9.60
N HIS A 26 -0.13 -4.72 -8.29
CA HIS A 26 0.49 -3.84 -7.32
C HIS A 26 1.99 -4.16 -7.18
N SER A 27 2.83 -3.13 -7.23
CA SER A 27 4.30 -3.27 -7.32
C SER A 27 4.93 -4.05 -6.17
N SER A 28 4.33 -4.02 -4.97
CA SER A 28 4.81 -4.71 -3.77
C SER A 28 4.37 -6.17 -3.68
N THR A 29 3.23 -6.54 -4.27
CA THR A 29 2.67 -7.91 -4.18
C THR A 29 2.82 -8.67 -5.48
N LYS A 30 3.15 -7.98 -6.58
CA LYS A 30 3.23 -8.53 -7.94
C LYS A 30 1.95 -9.24 -8.40
N GLN A 31 0.84 -8.91 -7.75
CA GLN A 31 -0.48 -9.48 -7.97
C GLN A 31 -1.52 -8.36 -7.83
N SER A 32 -2.67 -8.51 -8.49
CA SER A 32 -3.78 -7.58 -8.30
C SER A 32 -4.46 -7.82 -6.94
N PRO A 33 -5.00 -6.77 -6.30
CA PRO A 33 -5.80 -6.92 -5.08
C PRO A 33 -6.95 -7.93 -5.26
N PHE A 34 -7.64 -7.89 -6.40
CA PHE A 34 -8.76 -8.78 -6.69
C PHE A 34 -8.32 -10.25 -6.78
N PHE A 35 -7.18 -10.52 -7.45
CA PHE A 35 -6.61 -11.87 -7.51
C PHE A 35 -6.18 -12.38 -6.14
N THR A 36 -5.65 -11.50 -5.29
CA THR A 36 -5.19 -11.88 -3.95
C THR A 36 -6.35 -12.28 -3.03
N ILE A 37 -7.51 -11.64 -3.18
CA ILE A 37 -8.70 -11.91 -2.35
C ILE A 37 -9.50 -13.11 -2.88
N TYR A 38 -9.69 -13.18 -4.20
CA TYR A 38 -10.62 -14.15 -4.81
C TYR A 38 -9.94 -15.27 -5.60
N GLY A 39 -8.62 -15.22 -5.79
CA GLY A 39 -7.86 -16.24 -6.53
C GLY A 39 -8.09 -16.23 -8.05
N ARG A 40 -8.75 -15.19 -8.59
CA ARG A 40 -9.06 -14.97 -10.01
C ARG A 40 -9.08 -13.49 -10.34
N ASN A 41 -8.73 -13.12 -11.58
CA ASN A 41 -8.91 -11.75 -12.10
C ASN A 41 -10.29 -11.62 -12.75
N THR A 42 -10.98 -10.48 -12.59
CA THR A 42 -12.20 -10.19 -13.35
C THR A 42 -11.85 -9.75 -14.75
N ARG A 43 -12.49 -10.33 -15.79
CA ARG A 43 -12.47 -9.75 -17.14
C ARG A 43 -13.69 -8.85 -17.27
N PHE A 44 -13.56 -7.76 -18.02
CA PHE A 44 -14.65 -6.78 -18.23
C PHE A 44 -15.91 -7.46 -18.81
N ASP A 45 -15.73 -8.54 -19.58
CA ASP A 45 -16.80 -9.33 -20.21
C ASP A 45 -17.37 -10.48 -19.35
N SER A 46 -16.98 -10.64 -18.08
CA SER A 46 -17.44 -11.79 -17.29
C SER A 46 -17.82 -11.45 -15.84
N ILE A 47 -19.02 -10.86 -15.71
CA ILE A 47 -19.91 -11.09 -14.55
C ILE A 47 -20.60 -12.47 -14.70
N HIS A 48 -19.88 -13.47 -15.22
CA HIS A 48 -20.28 -14.86 -15.11
C HIS A 48 -19.55 -15.43 -13.90
N ILE A 49 -20.19 -15.31 -12.74
CA ILE A 49 -19.85 -16.14 -11.59
C ILE A 49 -20.25 -17.56 -12.01
N SER A 50 -19.31 -18.30 -12.61
CA SER A 50 -19.51 -19.74 -12.81
C SER A 50 -19.69 -20.35 -11.42
N GLN A 51 -20.89 -20.86 -11.15
CA GLN A 51 -21.26 -21.52 -9.90
C GLN A 51 -20.58 -22.89 -9.72
N ASP A 52 -19.77 -23.33 -10.70
CA ASP A 52 -19.36 -24.73 -10.83
C ASP A 52 -17.90 -25.03 -10.41
N SER A 53 -17.19 -24.10 -9.78
CA SER A 53 -15.90 -24.48 -9.18
C SER A 53 -16.12 -25.07 -7.79
N PRO A 54 -15.77 -26.34 -7.52
CA PRO A 54 -15.88 -26.90 -6.18
C PRO A 54 -15.07 -26.03 -5.22
N ALA A 55 -15.71 -25.48 -4.19
CA ALA A 55 -15.12 -24.51 -3.26
C ALA A 55 -13.73 -24.93 -2.72
N GLY A 56 -13.50 -26.24 -2.57
CA GLY A 56 -12.20 -26.80 -2.16
C GLY A 56 -11.03 -26.59 -3.13
N LYS A 57 -11.26 -26.58 -4.45
CA LYS A 57 -10.18 -26.32 -5.43
C LYS A 57 -9.80 -24.84 -5.45
N LEU A 58 -10.79 -23.96 -5.29
CA LEU A 58 -10.56 -22.53 -5.16
C LEU A 58 -9.83 -22.18 -3.86
N SER A 59 -10.17 -22.82 -2.74
CA SER A 59 -9.52 -22.52 -1.45
C SER A 59 -8.05 -22.91 -1.44
N ILE A 60 -7.68 -24.08 -2.00
CA ILE A 60 -6.28 -24.49 -2.14
C ILE A 60 -5.50 -23.50 -3.01
N LYS A 61 -6.09 -23.10 -4.15
CA LYS A 61 -5.48 -22.08 -5.03
C LYS A 61 -5.35 -20.73 -4.33
N LEU A 62 -6.33 -20.32 -3.56
CA LEU A 62 -6.29 -19.06 -2.82
C LEU A 62 -5.19 -19.09 -1.76
N GLN A 63 -5.04 -20.21 -1.04
CA GLN A 63 -3.97 -20.38 -0.05
C GLN A 63 -2.58 -20.30 -0.70
N SER A 64 -2.37 -20.92 -1.86
CA SER A 64 -1.08 -20.83 -2.56
C SER A 64 -0.78 -19.42 -3.05
N VAL A 65 -1.78 -18.72 -3.62
CA VAL A 65 -1.64 -17.31 -4.01
C VAL A 65 -1.32 -16.43 -2.81
N GLN A 66 -2.01 -16.61 -1.68
CA GLN A 66 -1.75 -15.87 -0.45
C GLN A 66 -0.34 -16.13 0.08
N GLN A 67 0.20 -17.34 -0.05
CA GLN A 67 1.57 -17.64 0.36
C GLN A 67 2.59 -16.90 -0.50
N VAL A 68 2.44 -16.92 -1.83
CA VAL A 68 3.31 -16.17 -2.75
C VAL A 68 3.27 -14.67 -2.45
N VAL A 69 2.07 -14.10 -2.25
CA VAL A 69 1.91 -12.68 -1.91
C VAL A 69 2.60 -12.33 -0.59
N LYS A 70 2.53 -13.21 0.43
CA LYS A 70 3.25 -13.01 1.70
C LYS A 70 4.77 -13.00 1.50
N GLU A 71 5.29 -13.86 0.64
CA GLU A 71 6.72 -13.92 0.33
C GLU A 71 7.21 -12.68 -0.42
N GLU A 72 6.46 -12.24 -1.43
CA GLU A 72 6.73 -11.00 -2.16
C GLU A 72 6.67 -9.78 -1.24
N LEU A 73 5.67 -9.70 -0.35
CA LEU A 73 5.57 -8.61 0.62
C LEU A 73 6.79 -8.57 1.56
N LYS A 74 7.25 -9.74 2.04
CA LYS A 74 8.48 -9.83 2.84
C LYS A 74 9.70 -9.34 2.04
N SER A 75 9.78 -9.67 0.75
CA SER A 75 10.85 -9.20 -0.15
C SER A 75 10.80 -7.68 -0.33
N ALA A 76 9.61 -7.11 -0.57
CA ALA A 76 9.39 -5.68 -0.70
C ALA A 76 9.78 -4.93 0.59
N ILE A 77 9.39 -5.42 1.77
CA ILE A 77 9.79 -4.86 3.06
C ILE A 77 11.32 -4.86 3.21
N ARG A 78 12.00 -5.95 2.86
CA ARG A 78 13.48 -6.00 2.88
C ARG A 78 14.10 -4.97 1.94
N ARG A 79 13.53 -4.79 0.74
CA ARG A 79 13.99 -3.79 -0.23
C ARG A 79 13.82 -2.37 0.32
N PHE A 80 12.64 -2.04 0.85
CA PHE A 80 12.40 -0.73 1.47
C PHE A 80 13.31 -0.48 2.66
N LYS A 81 13.52 -1.49 3.51
CA LYS A 81 14.48 -1.42 4.62
C LYS A 81 15.89 -1.13 4.11
N LYS A 82 16.38 -1.86 3.09
CA LYS A 82 17.70 -1.61 2.49
C LYS A 82 17.84 -0.15 2.05
N TYR A 83 16.88 0.39 1.31
CA TYR A 83 16.94 1.77 0.85
C TYR A 83 16.84 2.79 1.99
N ALA A 84 16.00 2.54 3.00
CA ALA A 84 15.89 3.40 4.17
C ALA A 84 17.18 3.40 5.01
N ASP A 85 17.81 2.24 5.17
CA ASP A 85 19.01 2.07 5.98
C ASP A 85 20.26 2.68 5.33
N ILE A 86 20.33 2.81 3.99
CA ILE A 86 21.46 3.45 3.28
C ILE A 86 21.76 4.86 3.82
N ASN A 87 20.72 5.63 4.15
CA ASN A 87 20.86 7.00 4.61
C ASN A 87 20.79 7.13 6.15
N ARG A 88 20.76 6.01 6.87
CA ARG A 88 20.58 6.00 8.33
C ARG A 88 21.94 5.96 9.01
N SER A 89 22.25 6.98 9.79
CA SER A 89 23.42 6.96 10.67
C SER A 89 23.17 6.05 11.87
N ILE A 90 24.23 5.41 12.37
CA ILE A 90 24.19 4.70 13.66
C ILE A 90 23.75 5.69 14.74
N ALA A 91 22.81 5.27 15.58
CA ALA A 91 22.35 6.11 16.69
C ALA A 91 23.53 6.33 17.66
N PRO A 92 23.82 7.58 18.07
CA PRO A 92 24.84 7.83 19.09
C PRO A 92 24.44 7.19 20.42
N TYR A 93 25.43 6.88 21.25
CA TYR A 93 25.18 6.53 22.63
C TYR A 93 24.89 7.81 23.43
N PHE A 94 23.78 7.83 24.17
CA PHE A 94 23.36 8.97 24.98
C PHE A 94 23.30 8.58 26.45
N GLN A 95 23.75 9.47 27.33
CA GLN A 95 23.62 9.33 28.77
C GLN A 95 22.44 10.17 29.30
N PRO A 96 21.83 9.76 30.43
CA PRO A 96 20.81 10.57 31.09
C PRO A 96 21.36 11.97 31.42
N GLY A 97 20.74 13.01 30.88
CA GLY A 97 21.16 14.41 31.05
C GLY A 97 21.71 15.07 29.79
N ASP A 98 22.03 14.30 28.75
CA ASP A 98 22.49 14.83 27.47
C ASP A 98 21.42 15.69 26.78
N LYS A 99 21.83 16.86 26.28
CA LYS A 99 20.98 17.76 25.50
C LYS A 99 21.25 17.57 24.01
N LEU A 100 20.19 17.35 23.23
CA LEU A 100 20.29 17.10 21.79
C LEU A 100 19.50 18.14 21.01
N TRP A 101 20.05 18.53 19.86
CA TRP A 101 19.38 19.41 18.93
C TRP A 101 18.39 18.61 18.08
N LEU A 102 17.10 18.87 18.24
CA LEU A 102 16.04 18.22 17.47
C LEU A 102 15.52 19.17 16.39
N ALA A 103 15.61 18.75 15.13
CA ALA A 103 15.02 19.49 14.03
C ALA A 103 13.48 19.39 14.08
N SER A 104 12.81 20.47 14.51
CA SER A 104 11.34 20.53 14.61
C SER A 104 10.62 20.73 13.28
N LYS A 105 11.32 20.60 12.13
CA LYS A 105 10.78 20.89 10.80
C LYS A 105 9.48 20.12 10.53
N ASN A 106 9.47 18.83 10.84
CA ASN A 106 8.38 17.89 10.55
C ASN A 106 7.63 17.41 11.81
N ILE A 107 7.87 18.03 12.97
CA ILE A 107 7.20 17.65 14.22
C ILE A 107 5.96 18.51 14.37
N LYS A 108 4.79 17.88 14.36
CA LYS A 108 3.52 18.55 14.67
C LYS A 108 3.45 18.75 16.19
N THR A 109 3.48 20.00 16.61
CA THR A 109 3.25 20.35 18.01
C THR A 109 1.77 20.58 18.26
N THR A 110 1.31 20.44 19.50
CA THR A 110 -0.07 20.78 19.91
C THR A 110 -0.40 22.28 19.76
N ARG A 111 0.60 23.12 19.47
CA ARG A 111 0.42 24.55 19.27
C ARG A 111 0.23 24.89 17.78
N PRO A 112 -0.61 25.89 17.47
CA PRO A 112 -0.98 26.24 16.09
C PRO A 112 0.17 26.83 15.28
N THR A 113 1.16 27.46 15.93
CA THR A 113 2.32 28.05 15.26
C THR A 113 3.62 27.81 16.02
N LYS A 114 4.72 27.60 15.28
CA LYS A 114 6.07 27.35 15.83
C LYS A 114 6.60 28.50 16.71
N LYS A 115 6.23 29.74 16.40
CA LYS A 115 6.64 30.93 17.18
C LYS A 115 6.18 30.85 18.64
N LEU A 116 5.09 30.13 18.89
CA LEU A 116 4.51 29.97 20.21
C LEU A 116 4.95 28.67 20.89
N SER A 117 5.85 27.84 20.34
CA SER A 117 6.32 26.65 21.07
C SER A 117 7.25 27.03 22.23
N LYS A 118 7.23 26.25 23.32
CA LYS A 118 8.23 26.38 24.39
C LYS A 118 9.62 26.13 23.78
N ARG A 119 10.59 26.97 24.10
CA ARG A 119 12.00 26.79 23.73
C ARG A 119 12.63 25.72 24.60
#